data_AF-A0AAX1VW64-F1
#
_entry.id   AF-A0AAX1VW64-F1
#
_cell.length_a   1.000
_cell.length_b   1.000
_cell.length_c   1.000
_cell.angle_alpha   90.00
_cell.angle_beta   90.00
_cell.angle_gamma   90.00
#
_symmetry.space_group_name_H-M   'P 1'
#
loop_
_entity.id
_entity.type
_entity.pdbx_description
1 polymer ?
#
loop_
_entity_poly.entity_id
_entity_poly.type
_entity_poly.pdbx_seq_one_letter_code
_entity_poly.pdbx_strand_id
1 'polypeptide(L)'
;MSQRTFGEIGGVEANAQGKYENGDRAPKADYLAAVAAKGVDVLYVLTGARTPVPIDNLSVIEEKILGNYRVLAKDDQDAIRRLTTTIAELSAPEKLP
;
A
#
# COMPACT_ATOMS: atom_id res chain seq x y z
N MET A 1 12.60 2.02 -14.48
CA MET A 1 13.08 3.42 -14.32
C MET A 1 14.57 3.39 -14.04
N SER A 2 15.30 4.45 -14.40
CA SER A 2 16.75 4.58 -14.14
C SER A 2 17.03 5.44 -12.91
N GLN A 3 18.25 5.33 -12.34
CA GLN A 3 18.69 6.21 -11.23
C GLN A 3 18.63 7.69 -11.60
N ARG A 4 18.98 8.03 -12.84
CA ARG A 4 18.87 9.42 -13.36
C ARG A 4 17.43 9.91 -13.30
N THR A 5 16.49 9.10 -13.77
CA THR A 5 15.06 9.43 -13.77
C THR A 5 14.53 9.68 -12.34
N PHE A 6 14.92 8.85 -11.37
CA PHE A 6 14.54 9.06 -9.97
C PHE A 6 15.20 10.30 -9.36
N GLY A 7 16.48 10.53 -9.70
CA GLY A 7 17.17 11.75 -9.31
C GLY A 7 16.42 12.99 -9.79
N GLU A 8 16.11 13.06 -11.09
CA GLU A 8 15.37 14.17 -11.70
C GLU A 8 14.01 14.42 -11.04
N ILE A 9 13.23 13.35 -10.78
CA ILE A 9 11.93 13.46 -10.07
C ILE A 9 12.13 14.05 -8.68
N GLY A 10 13.12 13.56 -7.95
CA GLY A 10 13.42 13.99 -6.59
C GLY A 10 14.23 15.29 -6.48
N GLY A 11 14.55 15.95 -7.60
CA GLY A 11 15.37 17.17 -7.64
C GLY A 11 16.83 16.94 -7.21
N VAL A 12 17.38 15.76 -7.45
CA VAL A 12 18.76 15.38 -7.08
C VAL A 12 19.52 14.75 -8.24
N GLU A 13 20.85 14.76 -8.17
CA GLU A 13 21.70 14.08 -9.14
C GLU A 13 21.58 12.54 -9.06
N ALA A 14 21.85 11.85 -10.16
CA ALA A 14 21.83 10.37 -10.22
C ALA A 14 22.77 9.72 -9.19
N ASN A 15 23.90 10.36 -8.86
CA ASN A 15 24.81 9.90 -7.81
C ASN A 15 24.15 9.94 -6.43
N ALA A 16 23.34 10.97 -6.13
CA ALA A 16 22.60 11.04 -4.87
C ALA A 16 21.57 9.92 -4.76
N GLN A 17 20.89 9.57 -5.86
CA GLN A 17 20.02 8.40 -5.93
C GLN A 17 20.77 7.11 -5.60
N GLY A 18 21.95 6.89 -6.19
CA GLY A 18 22.78 5.72 -5.89
C GLY A 18 23.17 5.62 -4.40
N LYS A 19 23.44 6.76 -3.76
CA LYS A 19 23.71 6.83 -2.31
C LYS A 19 22.49 6.52 -1.42
N TYR A 20 21.28 6.68 -1.95
CA TYR A 20 20.06 6.28 -1.25
C TYR A 20 19.87 4.76 -1.35
N GLU A 21 20.09 4.22 -2.55
CA GLU A 21 19.89 2.79 -2.84
C GLU A 21 20.92 1.88 -2.13
N ASN A 22 22.14 2.37 -1.91
CA ASN A 22 23.18 1.63 -1.18
C ASN A 22 23.15 1.86 0.34
N GLY A 23 22.27 2.74 0.84
CA GLY A 23 22.12 3.04 2.27
C GLY A 23 23.15 4.01 2.85
N ASP A 24 24.08 4.57 2.05
CA ASP A 24 25.09 5.54 2.53
C ASP A 24 24.46 6.85 3.01
N ARG A 25 23.28 7.19 2.49
CA ARG A 25 22.57 8.42 2.81
C ARG A 25 21.06 8.20 2.79
N ALA A 26 20.33 8.81 3.71
CA ALA A 26 18.88 8.86 3.64
C ALA A 26 18.38 10.00 2.73
N PRO A 27 17.33 9.77 1.91
CA PRO A 27 16.67 10.84 1.16
C PRO A 27 15.99 11.84 2.10
N LYS A 28 15.91 13.10 1.67
CA LYS A 28 15.17 14.14 2.40
C LYS A 28 13.67 14.04 2.15
N ALA A 29 12.88 14.65 3.03
CA ALA A 29 11.41 14.69 2.91
C ALA A 29 10.93 15.25 1.55
N ASP A 30 11.55 16.31 1.04
CA ASP A 30 11.14 16.91 -0.26
C ASP A 30 11.34 15.94 -1.44
N TYR A 31 12.43 15.16 -1.42
CA TYR A 31 12.65 14.09 -2.39
C TYR A 31 11.54 13.03 -2.29
N LEU A 32 11.21 12.59 -1.07
CA LEU A 32 10.17 11.58 -0.82
C LEU A 32 8.79 12.07 -1.27
N ALA A 33 8.46 13.33 -1.01
CA ALA A 33 7.22 13.95 -1.47
C ALA A 33 7.14 13.99 -3.00
N ALA A 34 8.24 14.34 -3.68
CA ALA A 34 8.27 14.42 -5.14
C ALA A 34 8.09 13.05 -5.80
N VAL A 35 8.73 12.00 -5.27
CA VAL A 35 8.51 10.63 -5.79
C VAL A 35 7.15 10.07 -5.42
N ALA A 36 6.58 10.45 -4.26
CA ALA A 36 5.21 10.08 -3.88
C ALA A 36 4.18 10.60 -4.90
N ALA A 37 4.35 11.84 -5.38
CA ALA A 37 3.52 12.42 -6.43
C ALA A 37 3.62 11.68 -7.78
N LYS A 38 4.62 10.80 -7.96
CA LYS A 38 4.77 9.89 -9.11
C LYS A 38 4.31 8.46 -8.82
N GLY A 39 3.64 8.24 -7.68
CA GLY A 39 3.04 6.95 -7.31
C GLY A 39 3.95 6.04 -6.50
N VAL A 40 5.08 6.55 -5.98
CA VAL A 40 5.93 5.77 -5.07
C VAL A 40 5.26 5.70 -3.69
N ASP A 41 5.11 4.48 -3.18
CA ASP A 41 4.65 4.21 -1.82
C ASP A 41 5.77 4.55 -0.80
N VAL A 42 5.77 5.78 -0.31
CA VAL A 42 6.81 6.26 0.64
C VAL A 42 6.78 5.50 1.96
N LEU A 43 5.60 5.05 2.43
CA LEU A 43 5.52 4.23 3.64
C LEU A 43 6.32 2.94 3.45
N TYR A 44 6.15 2.30 2.30
CA TYR A 44 6.90 1.10 1.95
C TYR A 44 8.40 1.35 1.83
N VAL A 45 8.79 2.46 1.21
CA VAL A 45 10.20 2.85 1.09
C VAL A 45 10.86 3.02 2.47
N LEU A 46 10.14 3.61 3.44
CA LEU A 46 10.70 3.91 4.76
C LEU A 46 10.65 2.74 5.75
N THR A 47 9.62 1.90 5.65
CA THR A 47 9.29 0.94 6.72
C THR A 47 9.17 -0.51 6.24
N GLY A 48 9.13 -0.74 4.93
CA GLY A 48 8.78 -2.03 4.34
C GLY A 48 7.29 -2.37 4.42
N ALA A 49 6.46 -1.58 5.12
CA ALA A 49 5.02 -1.75 5.16
C ALA A 49 4.35 -1.05 3.97
N ARG A 50 3.49 -1.75 3.24
CA ARG A 50 2.70 -1.14 2.16
C ARG A 50 1.66 -0.19 2.73
N THR A 51 1.47 0.96 2.07
CA THR A 51 0.33 1.83 2.37
C THR A 51 -0.96 1.03 2.17
N PRO A 52 -1.81 0.87 3.19
CA PRO A 52 -3.11 0.23 3.01
C PRO A 52 -3.86 0.97 1.92
N VAL A 53 -4.46 0.22 0.97
CA VAL A 53 -5.31 0.82 -0.05
C VAL A 53 -6.40 1.62 0.68
N PRO A 54 -6.48 2.96 0.48
CA PRO A 54 -7.56 3.74 1.03
C PRO A 54 -8.87 3.13 0.55
N ILE A 55 -9.72 2.68 1.47
CA ILE A 55 -11.07 2.28 1.10
C ILE A 55 -11.89 3.57 1.06
N ASP A 56 -11.72 4.32 -0.03
CA ASP A 56 -12.49 5.53 -0.28
C ASP A 56 -13.94 5.14 -0.65
N ASN A 57 -14.91 5.96 -0.23
CA ASN A 57 -16.33 5.80 -0.55
C ASN A 57 -17.02 4.53 -0.03
N LEU A 58 -16.63 4.06 1.17
CA LEU A 58 -17.46 3.08 1.89
C LEU A 58 -18.90 3.60 2.02
N SER A 59 -19.87 2.79 1.65
CA SER A 59 -21.26 3.01 1.99
C SER A 59 -21.46 2.94 3.51
N VAL A 60 -22.55 3.54 4.00
CA VAL A 60 -22.92 3.48 5.43
C VAL A 60 -23.01 2.05 5.95
N ILE A 61 -23.40 1.09 5.10
CA ILE A 61 -23.50 -0.32 5.47
C ILE A 61 -22.10 -0.91 5.67
N GLU A 62 -21.19 -0.67 4.73
CA GLU A 62 -19.82 -1.21 4.81
C GLU A 62 -19.05 -0.60 5.99
N GLU A 63 -19.24 0.70 6.28
CA GLU A 63 -18.67 1.34 7.46
C GLU A 63 -19.14 0.68 8.77
N LYS A 64 -20.45 0.40 8.89
CA LYS A 64 -21.01 -0.30 10.05
C LYS A 64 -20.49 -1.72 10.18
N ILE A 65 -20.38 -2.45 9.08
CA ILE A 65 -19.82 -3.82 9.08
C ILE A 65 -18.38 -3.81 9.59
N LEU A 66 -17.54 -2.88 9.10
CA LEU A 66 -16.15 -2.77 9.55
C LEU A 66 -16.05 -2.36 11.02
N GLY A 67 -16.89 -1.42 11.47
CA GLY A 67 -16.95 -1.01 12.88
C GLY A 67 -17.27 -2.20 13.80
N ASN A 68 -18.30 -2.97 13.45
CA ASN A 68 -18.67 -4.17 14.20
C ASN A 68 -17.57 -5.23 14.16
N TYR A 69 -16.99 -5.50 12.99
CA TYR A 69 -15.94 -6.49 12.82
C TYR A 69 -14.73 -6.21 13.74
N ARG A 70 -14.31 -4.94 13.85
CA ARG A 70 -13.12 -4.55 14.64
C ARG A 70 -13.24 -4.80 16.13
N VAL A 71 -14.45 -4.85 16.68
CA VAL A 71 -14.68 -5.06 18.13
C VAL A 71 -14.96 -6.52 18.51
N LEU A 72 -15.05 -7.42 17.52
CA LEU A 72 -15.26 -8.84 17.76
C LEU A 72 -14.04 -9.53 18.38
N ALA A 73 -14.28 -10.65 19.05
CA ALA A 73 -13.21 -11.55 19.46
C ALA A 73 -12.48 -12.10 18.22
N LYS A 74 -11.21 -12.48 18.41
CA LYS A 74 -10.35 -12.92 17.30
C LYS A 74 -10.91 -14.15 16.57
N ASP A 75 -11.46 -15.11 17.32
CA ASP A 75 -12.05 -16.32 16.74
C ASP A 75 -13.26 -15.98 15.84
N ASP A 76 -14.07 -15.00 16.22
CA ASP A 76 -15.20 -14.52 15.42
C ASP A 76 -14.72 -13.77 14.17
N GLN A 77 -13.67 -12.95 14.30
CA GLN A 77 -13.04 -12.26 13.16
C GLN A 77 -12.50 -13.26 12.13
N ASP A 78 -11.87 -14.33 12.59
CA ASP A 78 -11.31 -15.39 11.75
C ASP A 78 -12.41 -16.19 11.05
N ALA A 79 -13.50 -16.49 11.76
CA ALA A 79 -14.67 -17.17 11.21
C ALA A 79 -15.34 -16.34 10.09
N ILE A 80 -15.58 -15.05 10.33
CA ILE A 80 -16.15 -14.12 9.33
C ILE A 80 -15.23 -14.02 8.12
N ARG A 81 -13.92 -13.84 8.34
CA ARG A 81 -12.94 -13.76 7.24
C ARG A 81 -13.00 -15.00 6.35
N ARG A 82 -13.01 -16.20 6.96
CA ARG A 82 -13.08 -17.46 6.21
C ARG A 82 -14.36 -17.54 5.38
N LEU A 83 -15.50 -17.23 5.98
CA LEU A 83 -16.79 -17.24 5.30
C LEU A 83 -16.81 -16.27 4.10
N THR A 84 -16.37 -15.03 4.31
CA THR A 84 -16.33 -14.01 3.25
C THR A 84 -15.41 -14.43 2.11
N THR A 85 -14.21 -14.96 2.40
CA THR A 85 -13.31 -15.49 1.37
C THR A 85 -13.95 -16.61 0.57
N THR A 86 -14.52 -17.62 1.23
CA THR A 86 -15.13 -18.76 0.53
C THR A 86 -16.30 -18.32 -0.35
N ILE A 87 -17.18 -17.44 0.12
CA ILE A 87 -18.30 -16.94 -0.68
C ILE A 87 -17.80 -16.13 -1.89
N ALA A 88 -16.79 -15.30 -1.70
CA ALA A 88 -16.21 -14.51 -2.79
C ALA A 88 -15.56 -15.40 -3.87
N GLU A 89 -14.83 -16.44 -3.47
CA GLU A 89 -14.23 -17.42 -4.38
C GLU A 89 -15.30 -18.18 -5.17
N LEU A 90 -16.39 -18.60 -4.53
CA LEU A 90 -17.52 -19.29 -5.18
C LEU A 90 -18.32 -18.36 -6.11
N SER A 91 -18.30 -17.06 -5.86
CA SER A 91 -19.03 -16.06 -6.66
C SER A 91 -18.21 -15.52 -7.83
N ALA A 92 -16.90 -15.78 -7.86
CA ALA A 92 -16.06 -15.43 -9.00
C ALA A 92 -16.39 -16.35 -10.18
N PRO A 93 -16.66 -15.81 -11.39
CA PRO A 93 -16.89 -16.65 -12.55
C PRO A 93 -15.66 -17.52 -12.80
N GLU A 94 -15.90 -18.82 -12.92
CA GLU A 94 -14.89 -19.81 -13.33
C GLU A 94 -14.18 -19.28 -14.57
N LYS A 95 -12.88 -19.02 -14.47
CA LYS A 95 -12.08 -18.63 -15.64
C LYS A 95 -12.16 -19.79 -16.63
N LEU A 96 -13.00 -19.66 -17.64
CA LEU A 96 -13.11 -20.60 -18.74
C LEU A 96 -11.70 -20.73 -19.38
N PRO A 97 -11.20 -21.96 -19.63
CA PRO A 97 -9.87 -22.19 -20.21
C PRO A 97 -9.72 -21.58 -21.61
#